data_AF-A0A946DBS2-F1
#
_entry.id   AF-A0A946DBS2-F1
#
_cell.length_a   1.000
_cell.length_b   1.000
_cell.length_c   1.000
_cell.angle_alpha   90.00
_cell.angle_beta   90.00
_cell.angle_gamma   90.00
#
_symmetry.space_group_name_H-M   'P 1'
#
loop_
_entity.id
_entity.type
_entity.pdbx_description
1 polymer ?
#
loop_
_entity_poly.entity_id
_entity_poly.type
_entity_poly.pdbx_seq_one_letter_code
_entity_poly.pdbx_strand_id
1 'polypeptide(L)'
;MKTTAPEEISVSGSTGRKVWPESQTHGETMVLEAIASGRRLDEILELLIQTTEQQYAGMIGSILFLEGPNLYARIPNSLPDFYNEAIDGLAIGEGVGSCGTAAQRGEPGIDPDSSRAHFGNQ
;
A
#
# COMPACT_ATOMS: atom_id res chain seq x y z
N MET A 1 44.28 21.07 1.95
CA MET A 1 43.31 21.24 0.85
C MET A 1 42.16 20.30 1.10
N LYS A 2 40.95 20.81 1.37
CA LYS A 2 39.74 20.01 1.55
C LYS A 2 38.94 20.10 0.26
N THR A 3 38.66 18.95 -0.35
CA THR A 3 37.75 18.80 -1.48
C THR A 3 36.31 18.87 -0.98
N THR A 4 35.50 19.64 -1.69
CA THR A 4 34.09 19.94 -1.47
C THR A 4 33.19 18.71 -1.67
N ALA A 5 32.18 18.56 -0.79
CA ALA A 5 30.99 17.74 -1.02
C ALA A 5 29.92 18.57 -1.74
N PRO A 6 29.05 17.99 -2.59
CA PRO A 6 27.90 18.71 -3.14
C PRO A 6 26.74 18.77 -2.14
N GLU A 7 25.99 19.86 -2.25
CA GLU A 7 24.95 20.35 -1.34
C GLU A 7 23.81 19.37 -1.03
N GLU A 8 23.40 19.39 0.24
CA GLU A 8 22.13 18.89 0.72
C GLU A 8 20.97 19.64 0.06
N ILE A 9 20.10 18.92 -0.65
CA ILE A 9 18.77 19.42 -0.99
C ILE A 9 17.95 19.42 0.29
N SER A 10 17.84 20.60 0.90
CA SER A 10 17.03 20.83 2.10
C SER A 10 15.54 20.88 1.72
N VAL A 11 14.81 19.81 2.02
CA VAL A 11 13.35 19.82 2.02
C VAL A 11 12.88 20.15 3.43
N SER A 12 12.42 21.39 3.61
CA SER A 12 11.80 21.88 4.85
C SER A 12 10.52 21.10 5.13
N GLY A 13 10.50 20.39 6.26
CA GLY A 13 9.51 19.36 6.58
C GLY A 13 8.32 19.83 7.40
N SER A 14 7.35 18.92 7.54
CA SER A 14 6.52 18.82 8.74
C SER A 14 5.97 17.40 8.84
N THR A 15 6.62 16.56 9.67
CA THR A 15 6.07 15.48 10.52
C THR A 15 7.23 14.53 10.84
N GLY A 16 7.43 14.24 12.13
CA GLY A 16 8.64 13.66 12.70
C GLY A 16 9.21 12.47 11.93
N ARG A 17 10.49 12.58 11.55
CA ARG A 17 11.31 11.48 11.01
C ARG A 17 11.44 10.41 12.11
N LYS A 18 10.54 9.43 12.11
CA LYS A 18 10.78 8.16 12.79
C LYS A 18 11.96 7.51 12.08
N VAL A 19 13.13 7.54 12.71
CA VAL A 19 14.29 6.75 12.28
C VAL A 19 13.93 5.31 12.59
N TRP A 20 13.50 4.57 11.57
CA TRP A 20 13.26 3.15 11.69
C TRP A 20 14.62 2.47 11.89
N PRO A 21 14.80 1.65 12.95
CA PRO A 21 16.04 0.90 13.13
C PRO A 21 16.27 -0.04 11.94
N GLU A 22 17.55 -0.32 11.66
CA GLU A 22 18.11 -1.07 10.53
C GLU A 22 17.75 -2.57 10.56
N SER A 23 16.46 -2.87 10.63
CA SER A 23 15.89 -4.23 10.72
C SER A 23 14.83 -4.51 9.65
N GLN A 24 14.68 -3.60 8.67
CA GLN A 24 13.69 -3.69 7.57
C GLN A 24 14.26 -4.35 6.29
N THR A 25 15.57 -4.62 6.25
CA THR A 25 16.32 -4.83 5.00
C THR A 25 16.03 -6.17 4.30
N HIS A 26 15.58 -7.20 5.03
CA HIS A 26 15.43 -8.54 4.46
C HIS A 26 14.23 -8.64 3.50
N GLY A 27 13.09 -8.06 3.87
CA GLY A 27 11.89 -8.09 3.04
C GLY A 27 12.01 -7.29 1.75
N GLU A 28 12.58 -6.08 1.84
CA GLU A 28 12.84 -5.20 0.70
C GLU A 28 13.77 -5.87 -0.32
N THR A 29 14.82 -6.54 0.17
CA THR A 29 15.78 -7.26 -0.70
C THR A 29 15.10 -8.37 -1.49
N MET A 30 14.23 -9.19 -0.86
CA MET A 30 13.53 -10.27 -1.56
C MET A 30 12.61 -9.77 -2.68
N VAL A 31 11.88 -8.67 -2.44
CA VAL A 31 11.00 -8.08 -3.46
C VAL A 31 11.83 -7.52 -4.63
N LEU A 32 12.94 -6.83 -4.34
CA LEU A 32 13.82 -6.29 -5.36
C LEU A 32 14.50 -7.40 -6.18
N GLU A 33 14.88 -8.51 -5.56
CA GLU A 33 15.40 -9.71 -6.25
C GLU A 33 14.33 -10.36 -7.14
N ALA A 34 13.08 -10.45 -6.68
CA ALA A 34 11.96 -10.95 -7.48
C ALA A 34 11.72 -10.09 -8.74
N ILE A 35 11.82 -8.76 -8.60
CA ILE A 35 11.75 -7.83 -9.73
C ILE A 35 12.94 -8.03 -10.68
N ALA A 36 14.17 -8.06 -10.15
CA ALA A 36 15.39 -8.18 -10.95
C ALA A 36 15.50 -9.53 -11.69
N SER A 37 14.91 -10.60 -11.13
CA SER A 37 14.84 -11.92 -11.75
C SER A 37 13.74 -12.07 -12.81
N GLY A 38 12.93 -11.03 -13.03
CA GLY A 38 11.90 -11.03 -14.07
C GLY A 38 10.69 -11.92 -13.73
N ARG A 39 10.38 -12.09 -12.44
CA ARG A 39 9.16 -12.78 -12.01
C ARG A 39 7.92 -12.06 -12.53
N ARG A 40 6.80 -12.79 -12.61
CA ARG A 40 5.53 -12.21 -13.06
C ARG A 40 5.04 -11.16 -12.04
N LEU A 41 4.36 -10.13 -12.52
CA LEU A 41 3.91 -9.01 -11.67
C LEU A 41 2.99 -9.47 -10.53
N ASP A 42 2.09 -10.41 -10.81
CA ASP A 42 1.19 -10.98 -9.80
C ASP A 42 1.96 -11.64 -8.66
N GLU A 43 3.01 -12.40 -8.98
CA GLU A 43 3.87 -13.03 -7.99
C GLU A 43 4.65 -12.02 -7.14
N ILE A 44 5.08 -10.91 -7.74
CA ILE A 44 5.80 -9.83 -7.04
C ILE A 44 4.87 -9.10 -6.08
N LEU A 45 3.63 -8.80 -6.52
CA LEU A 45 2.65 -8.10 -5.70
C LEU A 45 2.15 -8.98 -4.55
N GLU A 46 1.97 -10.27 -4.78
CA GLU A 46 1.68 -11.24 -3.72
C GLU A 46 2.82 -11.31 -2.70
N LEU A 47 4.08 -11.39 -3.16
CA LEU A 47 5.24 -11.36 -2.27
C LEU A 47 5.31 -10.07 -1.45
N LEU A 48 4.93 -8.93 -2.03
CA LEU A 48 4.91 -7.64 -1.34
C LEU A 48 3.87 -7.63 -0.20
N ILE A 49 2.67 -8.16 -0.45
CA ILE A 49 1.63 -8.33 0.59
C ILE A 49 2.16 -9.21 1.71
N GLN A 50 2.64 -10.41 1.38
CA GLN A 50 3.13 -11.39 2.35
C GLN A 50 4.29 -10.86 3.20
N THR A 51 5.24 -10.16 2.56
CA THR A 51 6.39 -9.56 3.25
C THR A 51 5.94 -8.47 4.21
N THR A 52 4.98 -7.63 3.80
CA THR A 52 4.44 -6.56 4.65
C THR A 52 3.67 -7.13 5.84
N GLU A 53 2.83 -8.14 5.64
CA GLU A 53 2.08 -8.82 6.71
C GLU A 53 3.02 -9.50 7.73
N GLN A 54 4.14 -10.06 7.27
CA GLN A 54 5.15 -10.66 8.15
C GLN A 54 5.89 -9.62 9.01
N GLN A 55 6.05 -8.39 8.53
CA GLN A 55 6.71 -7.32 9.26
C GLN A 55 5.84 -6.74 10.39
N TYR A 56 4.52 -6.78 10.23
CA TYR A 56 3.57 -6.18 11.18
C TYR A 56 2.55 -7.22 11.65
N ALA A 57 2.78 -7.78 12.85
CA ALA A 57 1.88 -8.76 13.44
C ALA A 57 0.43 -8.23 13.53
N GLY A 58 -0.51 -8.96 12.93
CA GLY A 58 -1.93 -8.60 12.89
C GLY A 58 -2.33 -7.67 11.74
N MET A 59 -1.39 -7.27 10.87
CA MET A 59 -1.71 -6.55 9.64
C MET A 59 -2.22 -7.51 8.57
N ILE A 60 -3.22 -7.08 7.81
CA ILE A 60 -3.68 -7.73 6.58
C ILE A 60 -3.52 -6.72 5.44
N GLY A 61 -2.83 -7.12 4.39
CA GLY A 61 -2.54 -6.30 3.22
C GLY A 61 -3.42 -6.66 2.02
N SER A 62 -3.74 -5.66 1.20
CA SER A 62 -4.37 -5.89 -0.10
C SER A 62 -3.96 -4.79 -1.08
N ILE A 63 -3.90 -5.15 -2.37
CA ILE A 63 -3.56 -4.26 -3.47
C ILE A 63 -4.74 -4.26 -4.44
N LEU A 64 -5.34 -3.09 -4.64
CA LEU A 64 -6.47 -2.90 -5.55
C LEU A 64 -6.00 -2.20 -6.83
N PHE A 65 -6.54 -2.66 -7.96
CA PHE A 65 -6.30 -2.11 -9.28
C PHE A 65 -7.43 -1.17 -9.66
N LEU A 66 -7.07 -0.02 -10.22
CA LEU A 66 -8.04 0.92 -10.79
C LEU A 66 -8.30 0.55 -12.26
N GLU A 67 -9.53 0.15 -12.57
CA GLU A 67 -9.99 -0.14 -13.93
C GLU A 67 -11.20 0.78 -14.24
N GLY A 68 -10.95 1.85 -15.01
CA GLY A 68 -11.95 2.91 -15.18
C GLY A 68 -12.15 3.70 -13.87
N PRO A 69 -13.38 3.92 -13.41
CA PRO A 69 -13.65 4.55 -12.12
C PRO A 69 -13.69 3.57 -10.95
N ASN A 70 -13.44 2.27 -11.16
CA ASN A 70 -13.68 1.22 -10.16
C ASN A 70 -12.40 0.53 -9.70
N LEU A 71 -12.37 0.15 -8.43
CA LEU A 71 -11.29 -0.56 -7.77
C LEU A 71 -11.58 -2.05 -7.72
N TYR A 72 -10.55 -2.86 -7.90
CA TYR A 72 -10.68 -4.31 -7.97
C TYR A 72 -9.52 -5.04 -7.28
N ALA A 73 -9.83 -6.04 -6.48
CA ALA A 73 -8.83 -6.97 -5.99
C ALA A 73 -8.48 -7.99 -7.10
N ARG A 74 -7.23 -7.95 -7.59
CA ARG A 74 -6.74 -8.87 -8.64
C ARG A 74 -5.62 -9.79 -8.15
N ILE A 75 -5.17 -9.58 -6.92
CA ILE A 75 -4.09 -10.34 -6.30
C ILE A 75 -4.67 -11.06 -5.07
N PRO A 76 -4.33 -12.35 -4.86
CA PRO A 76 -4.68 -13.05 -3.63
C PRO A 76 -4.26 -12.25 -2.40
N ASN A 77 -5.14 -12.19 -1.41
CA ASN A 77 -4.89 -11.47 -0.16
C ASN A 77 -5.55 -12.21 1.01
N SER A 78 -5.21 -11.79 2.23
CA SER A 78 -5.73 -12.41 3.45
C SER A 78 -6.97 -11.70 4.01
N LEU A 79 -7.63 -10.83 3.23
CA LEU A 79 -8.87 -10.18 3.66
C LEU A 79 -10.00 -11.20 3.77
N PRO A 80 -10.90 -11.07 4.76
CA PRO A 80 -12.11 -11.87 4.80
C PRO A 80 -12.95 -11.75 3.53
N ASP A 81 -13.59 -12.84 3.11
CA ASP A 81 -14.39 -12.90 1.88
C ASP A 81 -15.44 -11.78 1.80
N PHE A 82 -16.17 -11.53 2.89
CA PHE A 82 -17.18 -10.46 2.94
C PHE A 82 -16.61 -9.08 2.63
N TYR A 83 -15.34 -8.84 2.99
CA TYR A 83 -14.68 -7.56 2.76
C TYR A 83 -14.22 -7.46 1.30
N ASN A 84 -13.65 -8.55 0.76
CA ASN A 84 -13.29 -8.64 -0.66
C ASN A 84 -14.52 -8.43 -1.56
N GLU A 85 -15.66 -9.03 -1.22
CA GLU A 85 -16.93 -8.83 -1.93
C GLU A 85 -17.41 -7.37 -1.87
N ALA A 86 -17.22 -6.69 -0.74
CA ALA A 86 -17.70 -5.32 -0.57
C ALA A 86 -16.82 -4.26 -1.27
N ILE A 87 -15.56 -4.59 -1.56
CA ILE A 87 -14.62 -3.69 -2.27
C ILE A 87 -14.46 -4.05 -3.75
N ASP A 88 -14.95 -5.20 -4.22
CA ASP A 88 -14.83 -5.59 -5.62
C ASP A 88 -15.74 -4.73 -6.52
N GLY A 89 -15.11 -3.95 -7.41
CA GLY A 89 -15.81 -2.99 -8.26
C GLY A 89 -16.18 -1.68 -7.56
N LEU A 90 -15.60 -1.38 -6.39
CA LEU A 90 -15.88 -0.16 -5.64
C LEU A 90 -15.48 1.09 -6.46
N ALA A 91 -16.43 1.99 -6.70
CA ALA A 91 -16.13 3.25 -7.39
C ALA A 91 -15.20 4.14 -6.56
N ILE A 92 -14.32 4.89 -7.22
CA ILE A 92 -13.59 5.98 -6.57
C ILE A 92 -14.53 7.17 -6.35
N GLY A 93 -14.35 7.86 -5.24
CA GLY A 93 -15.17 9.02 -4.93
C GLY A 93 -14.97 9.53 -3.52
N GLU A 94 -15.29 10.80 -3.33
CA GLU A 94 -15.25 11.42 -2.02
C GLU A 94 -16.31 10.79 -1.09
N GLY A 95 -15.87 10.25 0.05
CA GLY A 95 -16.75 9.55 0.99
C GLY A 95 -17.04 8.09 0.62
N VAL A 96 -16.43 7.56 -0.44
CA VAL A 96 -16.59 6.15 -0.86
C VAL A 96 -15.56 5.28 -0.13
N GLY A 97 -15.77 5.13 1.18
CA GLY A 97 -14.82 4.47 2.08
C GLY A 97 -13.42 5.09 2.08
N SER A 98 -12.49 4.48 2.82
CA SER A 98 -11.10 4.97 2.88
C SER A 98 -10.36 4.80 1.57
N CYS A 99 -10.42 3.61 0.96
CA CYS A 99 -9.70 3.30 -0.28
C CYS A 99 -10.25 4.06 -1.50
N GLY A 100 -11.57 4.20 -1.64
CA GLY A 100 -12.17 4.95 -2.75
C GLY A 100 -11.90 6.46 -2.66
N THR A 101 -11.92 7.02 -1.44
CA THR A 101 -11.55 8.43 -1.21
C THR A 101 -10.06 8.66 -1.47
N ALA A 102 -9.19 7.77 -0.96
CA ALA A 102 -7.75 7.86 -1.17
C ALA A 102 -7.38 7.78 -2.65
N ALA A 103 -7.98 6.84 -3.39
CA ALA A 103 -7.77 6.68 -4.83
C ALA A 103 -8.24 7.91 -5.63
N GLN A 104 -9.36 8.54 -5.24
CA GLN A 104 -9.86 9.76 -5.88
C GLN A 104 -8.93 10.95 -5.66
N ARG A 105 -8.33 11.06 -4.47
CA ARG A 105 -7.45 12.18 -4.10
C ARG A 105 -6.01 11.98 -4.56
N GLY A 106 -5.56 10.74 -4.73
CA GLY A 106 -4.14 10.42 -4.93
C GLY A 106 -3.31 10.63 -3.66
N GLU A 107 -3.95 10.59 -2.49
CA GLU A 107 -3.35 10.86 -1.19
C GLU A 107 -3.62 9.69 -0.23
N PRO A 108 -2.71 9.39 0.73
CA PRO A 108 -2.96 8.35 1.73
C PRO A 108 -4.19 8.66 2.59
N GLY A 109 -5.11 7.69 2.69
CA GLY A 109 -6.24 7.72 3.62
C GLY A 109 -5.96 6.90 4.87
N ILE A 110 -6.42 7.36 6.03
CA ILE A 110 -6.40 6.59 7.28
C ILE A 110 -7.83 6.53 7.79
N ASP A 111 -8.31 5.31 8.02
CA ASP A 111 -9.59 5.05 8.67
C ASP A 111 -9.31 4.28 9.98
N PRO A 112 -9.68 4.81 11.15
CA PRO A 112 -9.48 4.12 12.42
C PRO A 112 -10.29 2.82 12.53
N ASP A 113 -11.29 2.60 11.66
CA ASP A 113 -12.13 1.40 11.70
C ASP A 113 -12.62 0.97 10.31
N SER A 114 -11.83 0.12 9.66
CA SER A 114 -12.22 -0.51 8.39
C SER A 114 -13.30 -1.58 8.53
N SER A 115 -13.61 -2.07 9.74
CA SER A 115 -14.63 -3.13 9.94
C SER A 115 -16.06 -2.60 9.76
N ARG A 116 -16.23 -1.27 9.83
CA ARG A 116 -17.51 -0.58 9.61
C ARG A 116 -17.70 -0.14 8.15
N ALA A 117 -17.11 -0.90 7.24
CA ALA A 117 -17.27 -0.86 5.79
C ALA A 117 -18.74 -0.63 5.35
N HIS A 118 -19.20 0.62 5.42
CA HIS A 118 -20.44 1.09 4.82
C HIS A 118 -20.11 1.51 3.39
N PHE A 119 -19.78 0.53 2.56
CA PHE A 119 -19.63 0.76 1.13
C PHE A 119 -21.04 0.94 0.56
N GLY A 120 -21.46 2.21 0.49
CA GLY A 120 -22.82 2.59 0.10
C GLY A 120 -23.16 2.04 -1.27
N ASN A 121 -24.11 1.12 -1.32
CA ASN A 121 -24.83 0.79 -2.55
C ASN A 121 -25.83 1.93 -2.80
N GLN A 122 -25.41 2.96 -3.54
CA GLN A 122 -26.31 3.97 -4.12
C GLN A 122 -26.55 3.66 -5.60
#